data_AF-A0A916D5K6-F1
#
_entry.id   AF-A0A916D5K6-F1
#
_cell.length_a   1.000
_cell.length_b   1.000
_cell.length_c   1.000
_cell.angle_alpha   90.00
_cell.angle_beta   90.00
_cell.angle_gamma   90.00
#
_symmetry.space_group_name_H-M   'P 1'
#
loop_
_entity.id
_entity.type
_entity.pdbx_description
1 polymer ?
#
loop_
_entity_poly.entity_id
_entity_poly.type
_entity_poly.pdbx_seq_one_letter_code
_entity_poly.pdbx_strand_id
1 'polypeptide(L)'
;MRLTKLKLSGFKSFVDPTTVVFPGQLAGVVGPNGCGKSNVIDAVRWVLGESKASELRGESIQDVIFKGSGTRKEVSRASVELFFDNDQ
;
A
#
# COMPACT_ATOMS: atom_id res chain seq x y z
N MET A 1 -19.60 8.00 1.14
CA MET A 1 -18.52 6.99 1.16
C MET A 1 -17.16 7.68 1.31
N ARG A 2 -16.42 7.38 2.39
CA ARG A 2 -15.12 7.98 2.73
C ARG A 2 -14.10 6.92 3.15
N LEU A 3 -12.88 6.98 2.63
CA LEU A 3 -11.79 6.10 3.08
C LEU A 3 -11.35 6.51 4.50
N THR A 4 -11.36 5.57 5.45
CA THR A 4 -10.98 5.83 6.85
C THR A 4 -9.68 5.16 7.25
N LYS A 5 -9.43 3.96 6.73
CA LYS A 5 -8.23 3.17 7.06
C LYS A 5 -7.75 2.39 5.84
N LEU A 6 -6.44 2.22 5.76
CA LEU A 6 -5.75 1.33 4.84
C LEU A 6 -4.88 0.39 5.66
N LYS A 7 -5.09 -0.93 5.52
CA LYS A 7 -4.21 -1.94 6.13
C LYS A 7 -3.35 -2.59 5.06
N LEU A 8 -2.06 -2.74 5.36
CA LEU A 8 -1.03 -3.22 4.44
C LEU A 8 -0.19 -4.28 5.14
N SER A 9 0.15 -5.37 4.46
CA SER A 9 1.15 -6.34 4.95
C SER A 9 1.81 -7.04 3.77
N GLY A 10 3.12 -7.25 3.84
CA GLY A 10 3.91 -7.84 2.76
C GLY A 10 3.85 -7.08 1.41
N PHE A 11 3.37 -5.83 1.41
CA PHE A 11 3.15 -5.05 0.19
C PHE A 11 4.30 -4.08 -0.04
N LYS A 12 5.12 -4.33 -1.06
CA LYS A 12 6.30 -3.52 -1.39
C LYS A 12 7.14 -3.22 -0.14
N SER A 13 7.34 -1.95 0.22
CA SER A 13 8.11 -1.55 1.40
C SER A 13 7.43 -1.87 2.75
N PHE A 14 6.15 -2.23 2.76
CA PHE A 14 5.38 -2.53 3.98
C PHE A 14 5.40 -4.02 4.28
N VAL A 15 6.51 -4.49 4.87
CA VAL A 15 6.69 -5.90 5.25
C VAL A 15 5.74 -6.29 6.39
N ASP A 16 5.80 -5.53 7.48
CA ASP A 16 5.00 -5.77 8.67
C ASP A 16 3.59 -5.20 8.50
N PRO A 17 2.59 -5.80 9.17
CA PRO A 17 1.23 -5.27 9.23
C PRO A 17 1.23 -3.81 9.68
N THR A 18 0.81 -2.92 8.78
CA THR A 18 0.79 -1.48 8.98
C THR A 18 -0.60 -0.94 8.71
N THR A 19 -1.13 -0.11 9.61
CA THR A 19 -2.41 0.58 9.43
C THR A 19 -2.16 2.07 9.23
N VAL A 20 -2.60 2.59 8.09
CA VAL A 20 -2.64 4.03 7.80
C VAL A 20 -4.06 4.52 8.07
N VAL A 21 -4.19 5.55 8.91
CA VAL A 21 -5.47 6.16 9.27
C VAL A 21 -5.65 7.46 8.51
N PHE A 22 -6.83 7.68 7.92
CA PHE A 22 -7.22 8.89 7.23
C PHE A 22 -8.22 9.67 8.11
N PRO A 23 -7.77 10.69 8.86
CA PRO A 23 -8.58 11.32 9.90
C PRO A 23 -9.72 12.19 9.35
N GLY A 24 -9.61 12.69 8.12
CA GLY A 24 -10.60 13.59 7.51
C GLY A 24 -10.75 13.40 6.01
N GLN A 25 -11.41 14.34 5.34
CA GLN A 25 -11.57 14.34 3.88
C GLN A 25 -10.27 14.70 3.15
N LEU A 26 -9.39 15.45 3.82
CA LEU A 26 -8.06 15.80 3.32
C LEU A 26 -7.00 15.19 4.24
N ALA A 27 -6.06 14.46 3.66
CA ALA A 27 -4.93 13.88 4.35
C ALA A 27 -3.66 14.03 3.50
N GLY A 28 -2.54 14.33 4.16
CA GLY A 28 -1.22 14.38 3.53
C GLY A 28 -0.36 13.21 3.98
N VAL A 29 0.35 12.57 3.05
CA VAL A 29 1.34 11.52 3.36
C VAL A 29 2.74 12.10 3.15
N VAL A 30 3.49 12.28 4.24
CA VAL A 30 4.82 12.92 4.26
C VAL A 30 5.88 12.03 4.89
N GLY A 31 7.16 12.33 4.62
CA GLY A 31 8.30 11.58 5.12
C GLY A 31 9.54 11.62 4.20
N PRO A 32 10.70 11.11 4.65
CA PRO A 32 11.94 11.11 3.85
C PRO A 32 11.87 10.29 2.57
N ASN A 33 12.79 10.52 1.63
CA ASN A 33 12.86 9.71 0.40
C ASN A 33 13.18 8.25 0.73
N GLY A 34 12.58 7.32 -0.04
CA GLY A 34 12.73 5.88 0.18
C GLY A 34 11.88 5.27 1.30
N CYS A 35 11.15 6.05 2.12
CA CYS A 35 10.36 5.48 3.23
C CYS A 35 9.03 4.81 2.82
N GLY A 36 8.72 4.71 1.53
CA GLY A 36 7.52 4.01 1.06
C GLY A 36 6.25 4.85 0.91
N LYS A 37 6.31 6.18 1.04
CA LYS A 37 5.14 7.09 0.85
C LYS A 37 4.36 6.80 -0.43
N SER A 38 5.09 6.65 -1.52
CA SER A 38 4.57 6.36 -2.84
C SER A 38 3.83 5.02 -2.91
N ASN A 39 4.26 4.02 -2.13
CA ASN A 39 3.60 2.72 -2.10
C ASN A 39 2.20 2.78 -1.45
N VAL A 40 1.88 3.83 -0.69
CA VAL A 40 0.53 4.05 -0.16
C VAL A 40 -0.48 4.23 -1.30
N ILE A 41 -0.18 5.07 -2.30
CA ILE A 41 -1.09 5.27 -3.44
C ILE A 41 -1.12 4.05 -4.36
N ASP A 42 -0.01 3.33 -4.50
CA ASP A 42 0.02 2.08 -5.29
C ASP A 42 -0.89 1.02 -4.67
N ALA A 43 -0.91 0.91 -3.33
CA ALA A 43 -1.78 -0.01 -2.62
C ALA A 43 -3.27 0.32 -2.87
N VAL A 44 -3.63 1.60 -2.82
CA VAL A 44 -5.00 2.05 -3.12
C VAL A 44 -5.38 1.72 -4.55
N ARG A 45 -4.51 2.04 -5.53
CA ARG A 45 -4.75 1.73 -6.96
C ARG A 45 -4.92 0.23 -7.20
N TRP A 46 -4.06 -0.59 -6.60
CA TRP A 46 -4.09 -2.03 -6.74
C TRP A 46 -5.41 -2.62 -6.24
N VAL A 47 -5.89 -2.20 -5.06
CA VAL A 47 -7.19 -2.67 -4.53
C VAL A 47 -8.37 -2.19 -5.38
N LEU A 48 -8.28 -0.99 -5.96
CA LEU A 48 -9.31 -0.47 -6.86
C LEU A 48 -9.31 -1.13 -8.26
N GLY A 49 -8.45 -2.14 -8.49
CA GLY A 49 -8.46 -2.97 -9.69
C GLY A 49 -7.37 -2.64 -10.71
N GLU A 50 -6.40 -1.79 -10.35
CA GLU A 50 -5.25 -1.57 -11.22
C GLU A 50 -4.45 -2.87 -11.38
N SER A 51 -4.38 -3.36 -12.62
CA SER A 51 -3.77 -4.64 -12.99
C SER A 51 -2.51 -4.47 -13.83
N LYS A 52 -2.23 -3.27 -14.34
CA LYS A 52 -1.01 -2.98 -15.08
C LYS A 52 0.14 -2.77 -14.11
N ALA A 53 1.15 -3.65 -14.18
CA ALA A 53 2.35 -3.56 -13.35
C ALA A 53 3.03 -2.18 -13.46
N SER A 54 3.09 -1.59 -14.67
CA SER A 54 3.69 -0.27 -14.91
C SER A 54 3.02 0.85 -14.12
N GLU A 55 1.68 0.83 -13.98
CA GLU A 55 0.91 1.81 -13.21
C GLU A 55 1.11 1.67 -11.70
N LEU A 56 1.48 0.46 -11.28
CA LEU A 56 1.94 0.15 -9.93
C LEU A 56 3.46 0.27 -9.81
N ARG A 57 4.18 0.84 -10.78
CA ARG A 57 5.65 0.99 -10.73
C ARG A 57 6.40 -0.32 -10.46
N GLY A 58 5.91 -1.41 -11.07
CA GLY A 58 6.56 -2.71 -11.13
C GLY A 58 6.69 -3.18 -12.58
N GLU A 59 7.51 -4.21 -12.78
CA GLU A 59 7.66 -4.91 -14.07
C GLU A 59 6.64 -6.05 -14.19
N SER A 60 6.29 -6.68 -13.07
CA SER A 60 5.29 -7.74 -12.94
C SER A 60 4.29 -7.42 -11.84
N ILE A 61 3.08 -7.96 -11.94
CA ILE A 61 2.08 -7.86 -10.86
C ILE A 61 2.60 -8.51 -9.56
N GLN A 62 3.53 -9.46 -9.65
CA GLN A 62 4.18 -10.07 -8.49
C GLN A 62 5.07 -9.08 -7.72
N ASP A 63 5.45 -7.95 -8.32
CA ASP A 63 6.30 -6.94 -7.69
C ASP A 63 5.59 -6.13 -6.61
N VAL A 64 4.28 -6.34 -6.44
CA VAL A 64 3.54 -5.84 -5.27
C VAL A 64 3.95 -6.57 -3.99
N ILE A 65 4.50 -7.79 -4.10
CA ILE A 65 4.96 -8.58 -2.96
C ILE A 65 6.35 -8.11 -2.54
N PHE A 66 6.58 -7.99 -1.23
CA PHE A 66 7.88 -7.59 -0.70
C PHE A 66 8.97 -8.61 -1.04
N LYS A 67 9.96 -8.16 -1.83
CA LYS A 67 11.10 -8.96 -2.33
C LYS A 67 12.32 -8.98 -1.40
N GLY A 68 12.14 -8.68 -0.12
CA GLY A 68 13.25 -8.64 0.82
C GLY A 68 14.04 -7.33 0.79
N SER A 69 14.94 -7.21 1.77
CA SER A 69 15.92 -6.13 1.89
C SER A 69 17.20 -6.71 2.50
N GLY A 70 18.27 -5.93 2.61
CA GLY A 70 19.53 -6.41 3.20
C GLY A 70 19.39 -6.97 4.63
N THR A 71 18.34 -6.57 5.37
CA THR A 71 18.10 -7.00 6.75
C THR A 71 16.89 -7.93 6.91
N ARG A 72 16.04 -8.09 5.87
CA ARG A 72 14.78 -8.84 5.97
C ARG A 72 14.57 -9.74 4.76
N LYS A 73 14.11 -10.97 5.00
CA LYS A 73 13.78 -11.93 3.95
C LYS A 73 12.53 -11.49 3.17
N GLU A 74 12.44 -11.92 1.92
CA GLU A 74 11.22 -11.80 1.12
C GLU A 74 10.06 -12.58 1.75
N VAL A 75 8.84 -12.23 1.34
CA VAL A 75 7.60 -12.90 1.74
C VAL A 75 6.87 -13.43 0.52
N SER A 76 5.98 -14.39 0.71
CA SER A 76 5.23 -15.03 -0.39
C SER A 76 3.86 -14.41 -0.66
N ARG A 77 3.43 -13.44 0.15
CA ARG A 77 2.09 -12.85 0.05
C ARG A 77 2.09 -11.37 0.42
N ALA A 78 1.30 -10.60 -0.32
CA ALA A 78 0.89 -9.25 0.04
C ALA A 78 -0.62 -9.21 0.32
N SER A 79 -1.05 -8.35 1.24
CA SER A 79 -2.45 -8.03 1.46
C SER A 79 -2.63 -6.53 1.67
N VAL A 80 -3.67 -6.00 1.05
CA VAL A 80 -4.09 -4.60 1.17
C VAL A 80 -5.60 -4.59 1.39
N GLU A 81 -6.05 -3.86 2.40
CA GLU A 81 -7.48 -3.71 2.72
C GLU A 81 -7.83 -2.22 2.82
N LEU A 82 -8.90 -1.80 2.14
CA LEU A 82 -9.47 -0.46 2.23
C LEU A 82 -10.74 -0.50 3.09
N PHE A 83 -10.81 0.38 4.08
CA PHE A 83 -11.97 0.51 4.97
C PHE A 83 -12.70 1.80 4.64
N PHE A 84 -13.93 1.67 4.15
CA PHE A 84 -14.80 2.79 3.84
C PHE A 84 -15.88 2.98 4.91
N ASP A 85 -16.10 4.23 5.27
CA ASP A 85 -17.25 4.69 6.03
C ASP A 85 -18.33 5.13 5.03
N ASN A 86 -19.50 4.50 5.09
CA ASN A 86 -20.59 4.67 4.14
C ASN A 86 -21.71 5.58 4.67
N ASP A 87 -21.63 6.00 5.93
CA ASP A 87 -22.66 6.82 6.59
C ASP A 87 -22.45 8.32 6.37
N GLN A 88 -21.46 8.67 5.54
CA GLN A 88 -21.12 10.02 5.07
C GLN A 88 -21.53 10.21 3.61
#